data_AF-A0AAN8ZKT2-F1
#
_entry.id   AF-A0AAN8ZKT2-F1
#
_cell.length_a   1.000
_cell.length_b   1.000
_cell.length_c   1.000
_cell.angle_alpha   90.00
_cell.angle_beta   90.00
_cell.angle_gamma   90.00
#
_symmetry.space_group_name_H-M   'P 1'
#
loop_
_entity.id
_entity.type
_entity.pdbx_description
1 polymer ?
#
loop_
_entity_poly.entity_id
_entity_poly.type
_entity_poly.pdbx_seq_one_letter_code
_entity_poly.pdbx_strand_id
1 'polypeptide(L)'
;MVMGEDKSSIVMASRERDRELLIPVADSVDHDASSKPSSSSSSSAHHSGRETFYKVIRSWASKKFMTGCVILFPIAVTFYITWWFIHFVDGFFSPIYAQLGIDIFGLGFVTSMTFIFLVGVFMSSWLGTSLLSLGEWFIKRMPFVRHIYNASKQISSAISPDQNSQAFKEVAIIRHPRVGEYAFGFITSSVVLQHYSGEEELCCVYVPTNHLYIGDIFMINSKDVIRPNLSVREGIEIVVSGGMSMPQVLSAVEPRILPGERSRPERS
;
A
#
# COMPACT_ATOMS: atom_id res chain seq x y z
N MET A 1 45.56 7.95 -36.47
CA MET A 1 45.71 9.38 -36.15
C MET A 1 44.81 9.65 -34.95
N VAL A 2 45.42 9.98 -33.83
CA VAL A 2 44.83 10.23 -32.51
C VAL A 2 44.11 11.59 -32.50
N MET A 3 43.02 11.73 -31.72
CA MET A 3 42.69 12.82 -30.76
C MET A 3 41.19 13.15 -30.76
N GLY A 4 40.56 13.20 -29.58
CA GLY A 4 39.34 14.00 -29.38
C GLY A 4 38.29 13.55 -28.36
N GLU A 5 38.65 13.05 -27.17
CA GLU A 5 37.76 13.02 -26.00
C GLU A 5 38.21 14.06 -24.95
N ASP A 6 37.31 14.36 -23.99
CA ASP A 6 37.50 15.14 -22.75
C ASP A 6 37.47 16.67 -22.79
N LYS A 7 36.24 17.24 -22.83
CA LYS A 7 36.03 18.62 -22.32
C LYS A 7 34.72 18.90 -21.58
N SER A 8 33.82 17.92 -21.41
CA SER A 8 32.51 18.14 -20.76
C SER A 8 32.45 17.73 -19.28
N SER A 9 33.43 16.97 -18.79
CA SER A 9 33.48 16.44 -17.41
C SER A 9 34.07 17.41 -16.37
N ILE A 10 34.73 18.49 -16.80
CA ILE A 10 35.55 19.37 -15.91
C ILE A 10 34.74 20.53 -15.30
N VAL A 11 33.56 20.88 -15.82
CA VAL A 11 32.84 22.10 -15.39
C VAL A 11 31.90 21.88 -14.19
N MET A 12 31.50 20.64 -13.87
CA MET A 12 30.55 20.38 -12.76
C MET A 12 31.21 19.98 -11.44
N ALA A 13 32.49 19.58 -11.43
CA ALA A 13 33.22 19.25 -10.21
C ALA A 13 33.67 20.49 -9.39
N SER A 14 33.45 21.71 -9.91
CA SER A 14 33.86 22.95 -9.26
C SER A 14 32.76 23.61 -8.42
N ARG A 15 31.54 23.05 -8.36
CA ARG A 15 30.39 23.67 -7.69
C ARG A 15 30.11 23.15 -6.27
N GLU A 16 30.83 22.12 -5.83
CA GLU A 16 30.62 21.47 -4.53
C GLU A 16 31.70 21.77 -3.48
N ARG A 17 32.79 22.47 -3.83
CA ARG A 17 33.87 22.81 -2.86
C ARG A 17 33.68 24.10 -2.08
N ASP A 18 32.64 24.88 -2.36
CA ASP A 18 32.44 26.21 -1.76
C ASP A 18 31.44 26.26 -0.59
N ARG A 19 31.10 25.11 0.03
CA ARG A 19 30.10 25.05 1.12
C ARG A 19 30.59 24.61 2.50
N GLU A 20 31.90 24.41 2.69
CA GLU A 20 32.46 23.95 3.98
C GLU A 20 33.46 24.92 4.66
N LEU A 21 33.27 26.23 4.54
CA LEU A 21 34.10 27.20 5.28
C LEU A 21 33.26 28.29 5.95
N LEU A 22 32.63 27.94 7.06
CA LEU A 22 32.19 28.91 8.08
C LEU A 22 32.47 28.35 9.48
N ILE A 23 33.76 28.24 9.81
CA ILE A 23 34.24 28.21 11.19
C ILE A 23 34.86 29.59 11.44
N PRO A 24 34.44 30.36 12.46
CA PRO A 24 35.18 31.54 12.86
C PRO A 24 36.41 31.09 13.65
N VAL A 25 37.57 31.14 13.00
CA VAL A 25 38.88 31.17 13.65
C VAL A 25 39.03 32.56 14.27
N ALA A 26 39.15 32.63 15.59
CA ALA A 26 39.57 33.85 16.29
C ALA A 26 41.03 33.67 16.68
N ASP A 27 41.91 34.45 16.06
CA ASP A 27 43.28 34.68 16.51
C ASP A 27 43.52 36.20 16.57
N SER A 28 43.90 36.68 17.75
CA SER A 28 44.77 37.85 17.94
C SER A 28 45.36 37.86 19.35
N VAL A 29 46.58 37.31 19.41
CA VAL A 29 47.83 37.76 20.08
C VAL A 29 47.85 39.32 20.25
N ASP A 30 48.30 40.02 21.32
CA ASP A 30 49.14 39.78 22.51
C ASP A 30 49.04 40.96 23.53
N HIS A 31 49.63 40.73 24.73
CA HIS A 31 50.31 41.64 25.68
C HIS A 31 49.64 42.25 26.95
N ASP A 32 50.25 41.83 28.08
CA ASP A 32 50.65 42.55 29.30
C ASP A 32 49.79 42.58 30.59
N ALA A 33 50.34 41.87 31.59
CA ALA A 33 50.64 42.27 32.97
C ALA A 33 49.53 42.68 33.97
N SER A 34 49.35 41.80 34.96
CA SER A 34 49.16 42.06 36.40
C SER A 34 48.11 43.09 36.87
N SER A 35 47.02 42.60 37.47
CA SER A 35 46.60 42.89 38.86
C SER A 35 45.20 42.31 39.18
N LYS A 36 44.98 42.01 40.45
CA LYS A 36 43.83 41.31 41.05
C LYS A 36 42.56 42.19 41.15
N PRO A 37 41.39 41.61 41.52
CA PRO A 37 40.10 41.93 40.91
C PRO A 37 39.27 42.98 41.67
N SER A 38 38.38 43.65 40.96
CA SER A 38 37.25 44.38 41.56
C SER A 38 36.01 44.33 40.66
N SER A 39 35.01 43.61 41.19
CA SER A 39 33.55 43.83 41.11
C SER A 39 32.89 44.55 39.91
N SER A 40 31.84 43.86 39.44
CA SER A 40 30.53 44.34 38.97
C SER A 40 30.37 44.79 37.51
N SER A 41 29.73 43.93 36.72
CA SER A 41 28.38 44.23 36.17
C SER A 41 27.81 42.98 35.48
N SER A 42 26.72 42.46 36.04
CA SER A 42 25.89 41.39 35.52
C SER A 42 24.87 41.92 34.50
N SER A 43 24.31 40.96 33.74
CA SER A 43 22.99 40.97 33.09
C SER A 43 22.93 41.25 31.57
N SER A 44 23.00 40.18 30.78
CA SER A 44 22.21 40.00 29.53
C SER A 44 22.36 38.62 28.85
N ALA A 45 23.27 37.74 29.31
CA ALA A 45 23.53 36.46 28.61
C ALA A 45 22.60 35.27 28.97
N HIS A 46 21.69 35.40 29.94
CA HIS A 46 20.98 34.24 30.50
C HIS A 46 19.59 33.93 29.89
N HIS A 47 19.07 34.75 28.97
CA HIS A 47 17.74 34.54 28.38
C HIS A 47 17.75 33.60 27.16
N SER A 48 18.81 33.58 26.35
CA SER A 48 18.81 32.83 25.08
C SER A 48 18.94 31.30 25.26
N GLY A 49 19.68 30.85 26.27
CA GLY A 49 19.92 29.41 26.52
C GLY A 49 18.68 28.65 27.01
N ARG A 50 17.78 29.32 27.74
CA ARG A 50 16.53 28.69 28.20
C ARG A 50 15.57 28.49 27.04
N GLU A 51 15.41 29.48 26.17
CA GLU A 51 14.51 29.38 25.01
C GLU A 51 14.96 28.34 23.97
N THR A 52 16.25 28.21 23.72
CA THR A 52 16.79 27.19 22.81
C THR A 52 16.63 25.79 23.40
N PHE A 53 16.86 25.62 24.70
CA PHE A 53 16.66 24.34 25.40
C PHE A 53 15.17 23.91 25.43
N TYR A 54 14.23 24.84 25.67
CA TYR A 54 12.79 24.55 25.57
C TYR A 54 12.37 24.17 24.15
N LYS A 55 12.92 24.80 23.12
CA LYS A 55 12.64 24.45 21.72
C LYS A 55 13.17 23.06 21.36
N VAL A 56 14.35 22.69 21.84
CA VAL A 56 14.95 21.37 21.62
C VAL A 56 14.17 20.27 22.38
N ILE A 57 13.85 20.48 23.65
CA ILE A 57 13.04 19.54 24.44
C ILE A 57 11.64 19.40 23.86
N ARG A 58 10.99 20.52 23.49
CA ARG A 58 9.67 20.48 22.86
C ARG A 58 9.71 19.74 21.54
N SER A 59 10.73 19.95 20.71
CA SER A 59 10.89 19.21 19.44
C SER A 59 11.18 17.72 19.66
N TRP A 60 11.93 17.36 20.70
CA TRP A 60 12.24 15.97 21.03
C TRP A 60 11.01 15.25 21.58
N ALA A 61 10.30 15.88 22.52
CA ALA A 61 9.06 15.38 23.08
C ALA A 61 7.96 15.27 22.01
N SER A 62 7.82 16.26 21.12
CA SER A 62 6.84 16.21 20.03
C SER A 62 7.14 15.11 19.03
N LYS A 63 8.42 14.87 18.69
CA LYS A 63 8.82 13.75 17.81
C LYS A 63 8.48 12.40 18.44
N LYS A 64 8.78 12.21 19.73
CA LYS A 64 8.48 10.95 20.45
C LYS A 64 6.99 10.74 20.66
N PHE A 65 6.24 11.80 20.98
CA PHE A 65 4.78 11.75 21.08
C PHE A 65 4.14 11.41 19.73
N MET A 66 4.59 12.03 18.64
CA MET A 66 4.07 11.77 17.29
C MET A 66 4.35 10.32 16.86
N THR A 67 5.55 9.78 17.15
CA THR A 67 5.84 8.35 16.95
C THR A 67 4.92 7.47 17.80
N GLY A 68 4.70 7.80 19.07
CA GLY A 68 3.77 7.08 19.95
C GLY A 68 2.34 7.08 19.41
N CYS A 69 1.85 8.23 18.95
CA CYS A 69 0.54 8.34 18.33
C CYS A 69 0.44 7.54 17.03
N VAL A 70 1.44 7.59 16.15
CA VAL A 70 1.43 6.85 14.87
C VAL A 70 1.39 5.33 15.11
N ILE A 71 2.10 4.83 16.12
CA ILE A 71 2.09 3.41 16.48
C ILE A 71 0.78 3.01 17.17
N LEU A 72 0.27 3.86 18.08
CA LEU A 72 -0.95 3.58 18.83
C LEU A 72 -2.22 3.76 18.01
N PHE A 73 -2.22 4.67 17.04
CA PHE A 73 -3.37 4.99 16.19
C PHE A 73 -4.01 3.76 15.54
N PRO A 74 -3.29 2.89 14.81
CA PRO A 74 -3.91 1.70 14.23
C PRO A 74 -4.48 0.75 15.28
N ILE A 75 -3.84 0.60 16.44
CA ILE A 75 -4.32 -0.26 17.53
C ILE A 75 -5.59 0.32 18.18
N ALA A 76 -5.61 1.64 18.40
CA ALA A 76 -6.76 2.31 18.97
C ALA A 76 -7.96 2.27 18.02
N VAL A 77 -7.73 2.45 16.72
CA VAL A 77 -8.77 2.38 15.69
C VAL A 77 -9.35 0.98 15.59
N THR A 78 -8.52 -0.08 15.57
CA THR A 78 -9.02 -1.46 15.53
C THR A 78 -9.82 -1.81 16.78
N PHE A 79 -9.34 -1.42 17.96
CA PHE A 79 -10.07 -1.61 19.21
C PHE A 79 -11.41 -0.86 19.21
N TYR A 80 -11.41 0.41 18.80
CA TYR A 80 -12.62 1.23 18.73
C TYR A 80 -13.67 0.64 17.78
N ILE A 81 -13.27 0.24 16.57
CA ILE A 81 -14.18 -0.35 15.59
C ILE A 81 -14.75 -1.68 16.11
N THR A 82 -13.90 -2.53 16.70
CA THR A 82 -14.33 -3.82 17.26
C THR A 82 -15.31 -3.62 18.41
N TRP A 83 -15.00 -2.70 19.33
CA TRP A 83 -15.85 -2.36 20.47
C TRP A 83 -17.20 -1.79 20.02
N TRP A 84 -17.18 -0.86 19.06
CA TRP A 84 -18.38 -0.28 18.47
C TRP A 84 -19.27 -1.34 17.80
N PHE A 85 -18.67 -2.25 17.04
CA PHE A 85 -19.40 -3.32 16.37
C PHE A 85 -20.07 -4.30 17.35
N ILE A 86 -19.33 -4.74 18.39
CA ILE A 86 -19.89 -5.60 19.44
C ILE A 86 -21.08 -4.92 20.12
N HIS A 87 -20.94 -3.65 20.50
CA HIS A 87 -22.03 -2.90 21.11
C HIS A 87 -23.23 -2.70 20.18
N PHE A 88 -23.00 -2.55 18.88
CA PHE A 88 -24.07 -2.44 17.90
C PHE A 88 -24.88 -3.74 17.82
N VAL A 89 -24.20 -4.88 17.73
CA VAL A 89 -24.86 -6.20 17.73
C VAL A 89 -25.55 -6.46 19.06
N ASP A 90 -24.88 -6.16 20.19
CA ASP A 90 -25.46 -6.30 21.51
C ASP A 90 -26.71 -5.45 21.69
N GLY A 91 -26.72 -4.22 21.16
CA GLY A 91 -27.91 -3.37 21.15
C GLY A 91 -29.06 -3.98 20.35
N PHE A 92 -28.77 -4.60 19.20
CA PHE A 92 -29.77 -5.25 18.36
C PHE A 92 -30.37 -6.49 19.02
N PHE A 93 -29.56 -7.28 19.74
CA PHE A 93 -29.97 -8.51 20.42
C PHE A 93 -30.29 -8.34 21.90
N SER A 94 -30.09 -7.15 22.48
CA SER A 94 -30.44 -6.79 23.86
C SER A 94 -31.82 -7.26 24.31
N PRO A 95 -32.92 -7.08 23.54
CA PRO A 95 -34.24 -7.57 23.95
C PRO A 95 -34.30 -9.10 24.08
N ILE A 96 -33.52 -9.83 23.27
CA ILE A 96 -33.45 -11.30 23.31
C ILE A 96 -32.63 -11.75 24.53
N TYR A 97 -31.52 -11.08 24.83
CA TYR A 97 -30.71 -11.38 26.03
C TYR A 97 -31.46 -11.12 27.33
N ALA A 98 -32.20 -10.02 27.41
CA ALA A 98 -33.03 -9.67 28.56
C ALA A 98 -34.12 -10.74 28.82
N GLN A 99 -34.67 -11.32 27.76
CA GLN A 99 -35.67 -12.38 27.87
C GLN A 99 -35.07 -13.75 28.24
N LEU A 100 -33.80 -13.99 27.93
CA LEU A 100 -33.05 -15.21 28.26
C LEU A 100 -32.34 -15.12 29.63
N GLY A 101 -32.21 -13.93 30.21
CA GLY A 101 -31.56 -13.71 31.52
C GLY A 101 -30.04 -13.93 31.51
N ILE A 102 -29.38 -13.75 30.36
CA ILE A 102 -27.95 -14.03 30.19
C ILE A 102 -27.16 -12.72 30.17
N ASP A 103 -26.48 -12.41 31.26
CA ASP A 103 -25.47 -11.34 31.35
C ASP A 103 -24.08 -11.96 31.56
N ILE A 104 -23.45 -12.36 30.45
CA ILE A 104 -22.11 -12.94 30.48
C ILE A 104 -21.16 -11.99 29.73
N PHE A 105 -20.05 -11.64 30.38
CA PHE A 105 -18.97 -10.86 29.76
C PHE A 105 -18.41 -11.62 28.55
N GLY A 106 -18.48 -11.00 27.35
CA GLY A 106 -18.05 -11.61 26.09
C GLY A 106 -19.16 -12.27 25.27
N LEU A 107 -20.41 -12.30 25.74
CA LEU A 107 -21.55 -12.80 24.97
C LEU A 107 -21.69 -12.07 23.63
N GLY A 108 -21.49 -10.75 23.63
CA GLY A 108 -21.58 -9.93 22.43
C GLY A 108 -20.59 -10.28 21.32
N PHE A 109 -19.40 -10.75 21.68
CA PHE A 109 -18.44 -11.21 20.68
C PHE A 109 -18.91 -12.52 20.02
N VAL A 110 -19.39 -13.48 20.82
CA VAL A 110 -19.88 -14.77 20.34
C VAL A 110 -21.13 -14.61 19.47
N THR A 111 -22.04 -13.74 19.90
CA THR A 111 -23.28 -13.48 19.17
C THR A 111 -23.01 -12.70 17.89
N SER A 112 -22.06 -11.76 17.89
CA SER A 112 -21.57 -11.09 16.68
C SER A 112 -21.01 -12.08 15.67
N MET A 113 -20.15 -13.02 16.10
CA MET A 113 -19.59 -14.05 15.22
C MET A 113 -20.68 -14.95 14.64
N THR A 114 -21.63 -15.38 15.49
CA THR A 114 -22.77 -16.21 15.09
C THR A 114 -23.69 -15.47 14.12
N PHE A 115 -23.93 -14.19 14.37
CA PHE A 115 -24.74 -13.32 13.52
C PHE A 115 -24.12 -13.15 12.13
N ILE A 116 -22.82 -12.84 12.05
CA ILE A 116 -22.10 -12.74 10.77
C ILE A 116 -22.20 -14.06 10.00
N PHE A 117 -22.00 -15.19 10.67
CA PHE A 117 -22.12 -16.51 10.06
C PHE A 117 -23.52 -16.77 9.51
N LEU A 118 -24.57 -16.51 10.31
CA LEU A 118 -25.96 -16.69 9.90
C LEU A 118 -26.34 -15.77 8.72
N VAL A 119 -25.90 -14.50 8.75
CA VAL A 119 -26.08 -13.58 7.64
C VAL A 119 -25.37 -14.13 6.39
N GLY A 120 -24.15 -14.65 6.51
CA GLY A 120 -23.45 -15.29 5.41
C GLY A 120 -24.23 -16.46 4.80
N VAL A 121 -24.73 -17.38 5.62
CA VAL A 121 -25.54 -18.53 5.18
C VAL A 121 -26.84 -18.07 4.52
N PHE A 122 -27.51 -17.06 5.10
CA PHE A 122 -28.72 -16.47 4.54
C PHE A 122 -28.46 -15.81 3.18
N MET A 123 -27.36 -15.06 3.04
CA MET A 123 -26.99 -14.39 1.79
C MET A 123 -26.59 -15.39 0.69
N SER A 124 -26.04 -16.55 1.04
CA SER A 124 -25.76 -17.63 0.09
C SER A 124 -27.03 -18.37 -0.39
N SER A 125 -28.18 -18.13 0.24
CA SER A 125 -29.44 -18.76 -0.13
C SER A 125 -30.16 -17.98 -1.24
N TRP A 126 -31.07 -18.63 -1.97
CA TRP A 126 -31.83 -18.00 -3.07
C TRP A 126 -32.65 -16.77 -2.63
N LEU A 127 -33.19 -16.78 -1.41
CA LEU A 127 -33.87 -15.63 -0.82
C LEU A 127 -32.93 -14.46 -0.57
N GLY A 128 -31.72 -14.73 -0.04
CA GLY A 128 -30.72 -13.71 0.25
C GLY A 128 -30.23 -13.02 -1.02
N THR A 129 -29.89 -13.81 -2.04
CA THR A 129 -29.47 -13.28 -3.35
C THR A 129 -30.58 -12.46 -4.03
N SER A 130 -31.83 -12.91 -3.93
CA SER A 130 -32.99 -12.17 -4.44
C SER A 130 -33.21 -10.85 -3.71
N LEU A 131 -33.14 -10.83 -2.38
CA LEU A 131 -33.30 -9.61 -1.57
C LEU A 131 -32.18 -8.60 -1.82
N LEU A 132 -30.93 -9.08 -1.90
CA LEU A 132 -29.79 -8.24 -2.26
C LEU A 132 -29.96 -7.62 -3.65
N SER A 133 -30.39 -8.40 -4.64
CA SER A 133 -30.61 -7.90 -6.00
C SER A 133 -31.66 -6.78 -6.06
N LEU A 134 -32.72 -6.89 -5.24
CA LEU A 134 -33.75 -5.87 -5.13
C LEU A 134 -33.26 -4.61 -4.42
N GLY A 135 -32.47 -4.76 -3.35
CA GLY A 135 -31.82 -3.64 -2.66
C GLY A 135 -30.83 -2.90 -3.57
N GLU A 136 -30.05 -3.64 -4.36
CA GLU A 136 -29.16 -3.07 -5.36
C GLU A 136 -29.90 -2.28 -6.43
N TRP A 137 -31.04 -2.79 -6.88
CA TRP A 137 -31.87 -2.06 -7.84
C TRP A 137 -32.34 -0.71 -7.26
N PHE A 138 -32.72 -0.68 -5.98
CA PHE A 138 -33.10 0.55 -5.29
C PHE A 138 -31.93 1.54 -5.16
N ILE A 139 -30.76 1.05 -4.73
CA ILE A 139 -29.54 1.86 -4.57
C ILE A 139 -29.09 2.46 -5.92
N LYS A 140 -29.19 1.70 -7.01
CA LYS A 140 -28.83 2.15 -8.37
C LYS A 140 -29.72 3.29 -8.88
N ARG A 141 -30.90 3.49 -8.28
CA ARG A 141 -31.82 4.59 -8.59
C ARG A 141 -31.39 5.93 -7.96
N MET A 142 -30.51 5.90 -6.95
CA MET A 142 -30.04 7.11 -6.27
C MET A 142 -28.73 7.63 -6.90
N PRO A 143 -28.71 8.86 -7.45
CA PRO A 143 -27.60 9.35 -8.27
C PRO A 143 -26.27 9.53 -7.53
N PHE A 144 -26.25 9.64 -6.19
CA PHE A 144 -25.01 9.74 -5.41
C PHE A 144 -24.62 8.42 -4.72
N VAL A 145 -25.59 7.77 -4.08
CA VAL A 145 -25.36 6.53 -3.29
C VAL A 145 -24.88 5.38 -4.19
N ARG A 146 -25.34 5.33 -5.45
CA ARG A 146 -24.89 4.36 -6.46
C ARG A 146 -23.37 4.35 -6.62
N HIS A 147 -22.72 5.51 -6.65
CA HIS A 147 -21.27 5.58 -6.90
C HIS A 147 -20.49 4.97 -5.73
N ILE A 148 -20.88 5.30 -4.50
CA ILE A 148 -20.26 4.80 -3.27
C ILE A 148 -20.48 3.28 -3.15
N TYR A 149 -21.72 2.83 -3.36
CA TYR A 149 -22.05 1.40 -3.29
C TYR A 149 -21.29 0.59 -4.33
N ASN A 150 -21.20 1.08 -5.58
CA ASN A 150 -20.45 0.40 -6.63
C ASN A 150 -18.96 0.30 -6.30
N ALA A 151 -18.35 1.37 -5.78
CA ALA A 151 -16.95 1.36 -5.36
C ALA A 151 -16.72 0.33 -4.23
N SER A 152 -17.56 0.32 -3.20
CA SER A 152 -17.47 -0.65 -2.10
C SER A 152 -17.67 -2.09 -2.58
N LYS A 153 -18.65 -2.33 -3.45
CA LYS A 153 -18.92 -3.66 -4.02
C LYS A 153 -17.74 -4.14 -4.86
N GLN A 154 -17.09 -3.25 -5.61
CA GLN A 154 -15.94 -3.58 -6.43
C GLN A 154 -14.71 -4.00 -5.60
N ILE A 155 -14.47 -3.34 -4.47
CA ILE A 155 -13.42 -3.75 -3.52
C ILE A 155 -13.79 -5.11 -2.92
N SER A 156 -15.04 -5.29 -2.49
CA SER A 156 -15.50 -6.55 -1.91
C SER A 156 -15.41 -7.73 -2.89
N SER A 157 -15.72 -7.52 -4.18
CA SER A 157 -15.62 -8.57 -5.20
C SER A 157 -14.19 -8.95 -5.51
N ALA A 158 -13.24 -8.02 -5.42
CA ALA A 158 -11.82 -8.31 -5.63
C ALA A 158 -11.21 -9.17 -4.50
N ILE A 159 -11.82 -9.18 -3.32
CA ILE A 159 -11.35 -9.92 -2.13
C ILE A 159 -12.07 -11.27 -1.98
N SER A 160 -13.19 -11.49 -2.69
CA SER A 160 -14.00 -12.70 -2.53
C SER A 160 -13.28 -13.95 -3.06
N PRO A 161 -13.09 -15.00 -2.23
CA PRO A 161 -12.35 -16.20 -2.63
C PRO A 161 -13.10 -17.11 -3.62
N ASP A 162 -14.42 -16.93 -3.78
CA ASP A 162 -15.29 -17.88 -4.49
C ASP A 162 -15.66 -17.47 -5.93
N GLN A 163 -15.23 -16.29 -6.40
CA GLN A 163 -15.45 -15.90 -7.80
C GLN A 163 -14.33 -16.41 -8.69
N ASN A 164 -14.55 -17.63 -9.19
CA ASN A 164 -13.83 -18.27 -10.29
C ASN A 164 -14.02 -17.55 -11.66
N SER A 165 -14.05 -16.20 -11.68
CA SER A 165 -14.03 -15.39 -12.90
C SER A 165 -13.57 -13.94 -12.71
N GLN A 166 -12.33 -13.68 -13.17
CA GLN A 166 -11.99 -12.65 -14.15
C GLN A 166 -11.82 -11.16 -13.77
N ALA A 167 -11.51 -10.78 -12.53
CA ALA A 167 -10.95 -9.44 -12.30
C ALA A 167 -9.41 -9.48 -12.28
N PHE A 168 -8.81 -10.28 -11.39
CA PHE A 168 -7.36 -10.40 -11.21
C PHE A 168 -7.02 -11.85 -10.87
N LYS A 169 -6.68 -12.66 -11.89
CA LYS A 169 -6.37 -14.08 -11.73
C LYS A 169 -5.03 -14.26 -11.00
N GLU A 170 -4.03 -13.49 -11.43
CA GLU A 170 -2.64 -13.64 -10.99
C GLU A 170 -1.93 -12.29 -11.05
N VAL A 171 -0.86 -12.15 -10.27
CA VAL A 171 0.07 -11.01 -10.39
C VAL A 171 0.95 -11.25 -11.61
N ALA A 172 1.26 -10.18 -12.34
CA ALA A 172 2.14 -10.21 -13.50
C ALA A 172 3.16 -9.07 -13.45
N ILE A 173 4.35 -9.38 -13.95
CA ILE A 173 5.39 -8.40 -14.25
C ILE A 173 5.62 -8.46 -15.75
N ILE A 174 5.53 -7.29 -16.39
CA ILE A 174 5.68 -7.15 -17.83
C ILE A 174 6.82 -6.20 -18.14
N ARG A 175 7.44 -6.35 -19.31
CA ARG A 175 8.44 -5.39 -19.79
C ARG A 175 7.74 -4.11 -20.23
N HIS A 176 8.14 -2.97 -19.65
CA HIS A 176 7.65 -1.66 -20.06
C HIS A 176 8.38 -1.20 -21.34
N PRO A 177 7.83 -0.29 -22.18
CA PRO A 177 8.41 0.06 -23.48
C PRO A 177 9.88 0.48 -23.46
N ARG A 178 10.39 0.97 -22.31
CA ARG A 178 11.80 1.29 -22.15
C ARG A 178 12.58 0.07 -21.68
N VAL A 179 13.69 -0.20 -22.36
CA VAL A 179 14.62 -1.28 -21.98
C VAL A 179 15.08 -1.09 -20.54
N GLY A 180 14.91 -2.14 -19.72
CA GLY A 180 15.27 -2.14 -18.31
C GLY A 180 14.15 -1.71 -17.35
N GLU A 181 13.01 -1.24 -17.87
CA GLU A 181 11.83 -0.94 -17.05
C GLU A 181 10.85 -2.12 -17.04
N TYR A 182 10.29 -2.40 -15.87
CA TYR A 182 9.25 -3.41 -15.67
C TYR A 182 8.02 -2.75 -15.08
N ALA A 183 6.85 -3.16 -15.54
CA ALA A 183 5.59 -2.75 -14.97
C ALA A 183 4.97 -3.89 -14.17
N PHE A 184 4.44 -3.54 -12.99
CA PHE A 184 3.71 -4.45 -12.12
C PHE A 184 2.22 -4.36 -12.43
N GLY A 185 1.57 -5.49 -12.58
CA GLY A 185 0.16 -5.54 -12.92
C GLY A 185 -0.48 -6.87 -12.54
N PHE A 186 -1.67 -7.08 -13.07
CA PHE A 186 -2.48 -8.25 -12.78
C PHE A 186 -3.03 -8.83 -14.07
N ILE A 187 -2.94 -10.15 -14.21
CA ILE A 187 -3.58 -10.88 -15.31
C ILE A 187 -5.08 -10.89 -15.05
N THR A 188 -5.87 -10.23 -15.90
CA THR A 188 -7.33 -10.15 -15.75
C THR A 188 -8.03 -11.24 -16.55
N SER A 189 -7.54 -11.47 -17.77
CA SER A 189 -8.10 -12.43 -18.72
C SER A 189 -7.01 -12.99 -19.64
N SER A 190 -7.30 -14.14 -20.25
CA SER A 190 -6.50 -14.72 -21.34
C SER A 190 -7.37 -14.77 -22.57
N VAL A 191 -6.84 -14.34 -23.71
CA VAL A 191 -7.53 -14.29 -24.99
C VAL A 191 -6.68 -14.99 -26.05
N VAL A 192 -7.31 -15.74 -26.93
CA VAL A 192 -6.63 -16.35 -28.08
C VAL A 192 -6.87 -15.46 -29.28
N LEU A 193 -5.82 -14.85 -29.81
CA LEU A 193 -5.87 -14.07 -31.03
C LEU A 193 -5.68 -15.03 -32.22
N GLN A 194 -6.72 -15.19 -33.02
CA GLN A 194 -6.65 -15.98 -34.25
C GLN A 194 -6.14 -15.12 -35.39
N HIS A 195 -5.03 -15.54 -35.98
CA HIS A 195 -4.46 -14.94 -37.20
C HIS A 195 -4.54 -15.94 -38.35
N TYR A 196 -4.44 -15.44 -39.59
CA TYR A 196 -4.37 -16.29 -40.79
C TYR A 196 -3.22 -17.31 -40.79
N SER A 197 -2.21 -17.12 -39.94
CA SER A 197 -1.01 -17.97 -39.86
C SER A 197 -0.88 -18.76 -38.54
N GLY A 198 -1.86 -18.68 -37.63
CA GLY A 198 -1.82 -19.41 -36.35
C GLY A 198 -2.64 -18.76 -35.23
N GLU A 199 -2.66 -19.42 -34.08
CA GLU A 199 -3.30 -18.93 -32.85
C GLU A 199 -2.24 -18.43 -31.86
N GLU A 200 -2.41 -17.22 -31.33
CA GLU A 200 -1.54 -16.66 -30.28
C GLU A 200 -2.31 -16.51 -28.98
N GLU A 201 -1.81 -17.13 -27.90
CA GLU A 201 -2.33 -16.91 -26.56
C GLU A 201 -1.78 -15.61 -25.98
N LEU A 202 -2.68 -14.65 -25.79
CA LEU A 202 -2.40 -13.36 -25.16
C LEU A 202 -2.99 -13.32 -23.75
N CYS A 203 -2.26 -12.72 -22.83
CA CYS A 203 -2.73 -12.34 -21.51
C CYS A 203 -3.05 -10.85 -21.50
N CYS A 204 -4.23 -10.50 -21.01
CA CYS A 204 -4.57 -9.12 -20.68
C CYS A 204 -3.99 -8.82 -19.30
N VAL A 205 -2.98 -7.94 -19.27
CA VAL A 205 -2.34 -7.46 -18.05
C VAL A 205 -2.82 -6.05 -17.78
N TYR A 206 -3.54 -5.88 -16.67
CA TYR A 206 -3.92 -4.58 -16.15
C TYR A 206 -2.79 -4.02 -15.29
N VAL A 207 -2.27 -2.86 -15.67
CA VAL A 207 -1.24 -2.13 -14.95
C VAL A 207 -1.90 -0.93 -14.26
N PRO A 208 -2.17 -1.02 -12.94
CA PRO A 208 -2.74 0.10 -12.21
C PRO A 208 -1.76 1.27 -12.12
N THR A 209 -2.30 2.48 -12.12
CA THR A 209 -1.58 3.70 -11.71
C THR A 209 -1.68 3.85 -10.17
N ASN A 210 -1.66 5.08 -9.65
CA ASN A 210 -1.84 5.38 -8.21
C ASN A 210 -3.21 4.96 -7.64
N HIS A 211 -4.19 4.63 -8.49
CA HIS A 211 -5.50 4.14 -8.07
C HIS A 211 -5.76 2.78 -8.70
N LEU A 212 -6.16 1.79 -7.89
CA LEU A 212 -6.36 0.39 -8.31
C LEU A 212 -7.37 0.19 -9.46
N TYR A 213 -8.16 1.22 -9.78
CA TYR A 213 -9.20 1.19 -10.81
C TYR A 213 -8.87 2.04 -12.05
N ILE A 214 -7.76 2.76 -12.04
CA ILE A 214 -7.26 3.56 -13.16
C ILE A 214 -5.92 2.99 -13.56
N GLY A 215 -5.79 2.61 -14.82
CA GLY A 215 -4.58 1.99 -15.31
C GLY A 215 -4.69 1.62 -16.78
N ASP A 216 -3.59 1.14 -17.32
CA ASP A 216 -3.50 0.70 -18.70
C ASP A 216 -3.75 -0.81 -18.78
N ILE A 217 -4.26 -1.25 -19.94
CA ILE A 217 -4.42 -2.68 -20.24
C ILE A 217 -3.49 -3.01 -21.39
N PHE A 218 -2.55 -3.93 -21.15
CA PHE A 218 -1.64 -4.45 -22.16
C PHE A 218 -2.04 -5.87 -22.52
N MET A 219 -2.10 -6.16 -23.82
CA MET A 219 -2.24 -7.54 -24.33
C MET A 219 -0.84 -8.03 -24.72
N ILE A 220 -0.34 -9.02 -23.99
CA ILE A 220 1.03 -9.50 -24.10
C ILE A 220 1.01 -11.01 -24.28
N ASN A 221 1.93 -11.55 -25.09
CA ASN A 221 2.05 -13.00 -25.28
C ASN A 221 2.25 -13.68 -23.92
N SER A 222 1.53 -14.77 -23.67
CA SER A 222 1.59 -15.51 -22.40
C SER A 222 3.02 -15.92 -22.01
N LYS A 223 3.90 -16.12 -23.00
CA LYS A 223 5.32 -16.48 -22.82
C LYS A 223 6.20 -15.33 -22.32
N ASP A 224 5.81 -14.08 -22.58
CA ASP A 224 6.56 -12.87 -22.22
C ASP A 224 6.14 -12.29 -20.86
N VAL A 225 5.11 -12.87 -20.23
CA VAL A 225 4.63 -12.46 -18.91
C VAL A 225 5.40 -13.17 -17.81
N ILE A 226 6.03 -12.40 -16.92
CA ILE A 226 6.72 -12.93 -15.75
C ILE A 226 5.72 -13.04 -14.61
N ARG A 227 5.54 -14.24 -14.07
CA ARG A 227 4.57 -14.52 -12.99
C ARG A 227 5.30 -14.64 -11.65
N PRO A 228 5.31 -13.60 -10.80
CA PRO A 228 5.95 -13.71 -9.49
C PRO A 228 5.16 -14.64 -8.56
N ASN A 229 5.84 -15.25 -7.59
CA ASN A 229 5.22 -15.99 -6.50
C ASN A 229 4.62 -15.03 -5.46
N LEU A 230 3.59 -14.29 -5.86
CA LEU A 230 2.84 -13.37 -5.03
C LEU A 230 1.35 -13.66 -5.16
N SER A 231 0.64 -13.60 -4.04
CA SER A 231 -0.82 -13.59 -4.04
C SER A 231 -1.35 -12.27 -4.61
N VAL A 232 -2.56 -12.31 -5.17
CA VAL A 232 -3.26 -11.10 -5.65
C VAL A 232 -3.41 -10.07 -4.51
N ARG A 233 -3.63 -10.53 -3.27
CA ARG A 233 -3.71 -9.68 -2.08
C ARG A 233 -2.42 -8.91 -1.83
N GLU A 234 -1.27 -9.58 -1.85
CA GLU A 234 0.03 -8.94 -1.71
C GLU A 234 0.29 -7.96 -2.86
N GLY A 235 -0.11 -8.31 -4.09
CA GLY A 235 -0.03 -7.39 -5.22
C GLY A 235 -0.86 -6.12 -5.02
N ILE A 236 -2.09 -6.23 -4.52
CA ILE A 236 -2.94 -5.06 -4.21
C ILE A 236 -2.28 -4.20 -3.13
N GLU A 237 -1.69 -4.81 -2.10
CA GLU A 237 -0.97 -4.09 -1.04
C GLU A 237 0.23 -3.30 -1.59
N ILE A 238 1.00 -3.91 -2.50
CA ILE A 238 2.12 -3.25 -3.18
C ILE A 238 1.63 -2.02 -3.96
N VAL A 239 0.54 -2.13 -4.71
CA VAL A 239 -0.01 -1.01 -5.50
C VAL A 239 -0.54 0.10 -4.60
N VAL A 240 -1.33 -0.24 -3.57
CA VAL A 240 -1.93 0.72 -2.65
C VAL A 240 -0.88 1.43 -1.80
N SER A 241 0.22 0.74 -1.46
CA SER A 241 1.36 1.33 -0.73
C SER A 241 2.29 2.17 -1.62
N GLY A 242 2.03 2.25 -2.93
CA GLY A 242 2.91 2.95 -3.88
C GLY A 242 4.26 2.26 -4.05
N GLY A 243 4.33 0.94 -3.86
CA GLY A 243 5.54 0.13 -3.96
C GLY A 243 6.31 -0.05 -2.66
N MET A 244 5.90 0.56 -1.55
CA MET A 244 6.60 0.47 -0.26
C MET A 244 6.57 -0.94 0.35
N SER A 245 5.54 -1.73 0.04
CA SER A 245 5.41 -3.14 0.48
C SER A 245 6.10 -4.14 -0.47
N MET A 246 6.89 -3.70 -1.45
CA MET A 246 7.56 -4.61 -2.39
C MET A 246 8.60 -5.50 -1.68
N PRO A 247 8.55 -6.84 -1.85
CA PRO A 247 9.55 -7.73 -1.27
C PRO A 247 10.92 -7.52 -1.91
N GLN A 248 11.98 -7.79 -1.13
CA GLN A 248 13.38 -7.62 -1.58
C GLN A 248 13.78 -8.61 -2.67
N VAL A 249 13.10 -9.76 -2.76
CA VAL A 249 13.35 -10.81 -3.76
C VAL A 249 12.02 -11.26 -4.34
N LEU A 250 11.91 -11.20 -5.67
CA LEU A 250 10.77 -11.74 -6.43
C LEU A 250 11.25 -13.01 -7.14
N SER A 251 10.75 -14.17 -6.70
CA SER A 251 10.95 -15.41 -7.43
C SER A 251 9.84 -15.56 -8.47
N ALA A 252 10.21 -15.75 -9.74
CA ALA A 252 9.26 -16.12 -10.77
C ALA A 252 8.83 -17.58 -10.56
N VAL A 253 7.54 -17.84 -10.69
CA VAL A 253 7.03 -19.21 -10.79
C VAL A 253 7.35 -19.68 -12.21
N GLU A 254 8.18 -20.71 -12.35
CA GLU A 254 8.45 -21.34 -13.65
C GLU A 254 7.12 -21.70 -14.31
N PRO A 255 6.92 -21.39 -15.61
CA PRO A 255 5.71 -21.80 -16.29
C PRO A 255 5.58 -23.32 -16.17
N ARG A 256 4.46 -23.79 -15.62
CA ARG A 256 4.08 -25.21 -15.73
C ARG A 256 3.93 -25.51 -17.22
N ILE A 257 4.99 -26.03 -17.83
CA ILE A 257 4.92 -26.65 -19.15
C ILE A 257 3.90 -27.78 -19.00
N LEU A 258 2.73 -27.62 -19.62
CA LEU A 258 1.75 -28.69 -19.70
C LEU A 258 2.45 -29.90 -20.36
N PRO A 259 2.41 -31.09 -19.73
CA PRO A 259 3.06 -32.27 -20.28
C PRO A 259 2.27 -32.73 -21.52
N GLY A 260 2.65 -32.21 -22.69
CA GLY A 260 2.04 -32.54 -23.97
C GLY A 260 2.92 -32.27 -25.20
N GLU A 261 3.95 -31.42 -25.09
CA GLU A 261 4.76 -30.98 -26.24
C GLU A 261 6.10 -31.72 -26.41
N ARG A 262 6.22 -32.96 -25.92
CA ARG A 262 7.29 -33.89 -26.33
C ARG A 262 6.71 -35.05 -27.10
N SER A 263 6.52 -34.88 -28.40
CA SER A 263 6.80 -35.91 -29.44
C SER A 263 6.14 -35.56 -30.78
N ARG A 264 6.87 -34.84 -31.63
CA ARG A 264 6.81 -35.12 -33.07
C ARG A 264 8.22 -34.99 -33.64
N PRO A 265 8.95 -36.10 -33.84
CA PRO A 265 10.19 -36.02 -34.59
C PRO A 265 9.82 -35.66 -36.03
N GLU A 266 10.48 -34.64 -36.58
CA GLU A 266 10.51 -34.44 -38.02
C GLU A 266 10.98 -35.74 -38.68
N ARG A 267 10.18 -36.25 -39.62
CA ARG A 267 10.65 -37.20 -40.62
C ARG A 267 10.72 -36.46 -41.95
N SER A 268 11.96 -36.35 -42.44
CA SER A 268 12.33 -36.20 -43.83
C SER A 268 11.63 -37.21 -44.74
#